data_AF-A0A7S0GBT8-F1
#
_entry.id   AF-A0A7S0GBT8-F1
#
_cell.length_a   1.000
_cell.length_b   1.000
_cell.length_c   1.000
_cell.angle_alpha   90.00
_cell.angle_beta   90.00
_cell.angle_gamma   90.00
#
_symmetry.space_group_name_H-M   'P 1'
#
loop_
_entity.id
_entity.type
_entity.pdbx_description
1 polymer ?
#
loop_
_entity_poly.entity_id
_entity_poly.type
_entity_poly.pdbx_seq_one_letter_code
_entity_poly.pdbx_strand_id
1 'polypeptide(L)'
;FITRSRMTMKIPQKLFRQDGYEHREALFGFPPYGGSIAQMVYYADSDLCGDTIDTRKGYPIRPLDDTKKMEPWPTPFILMLDRGGCTFVQKVRNAQKSGAAGVIVA
;
A
#
# COMPACT_ATOMS: atom_id res chain seq x y z
N PHE A 1 13.38 -18.91 18.18
CA PHE A 1 12.92 -17.52 18.34
C PHE A 1 12.48 -17.00 16.97
N ILE A 2 11.18 -16.96 16.71
CA ILE A 2 10.66 -16.35 15.48
C ILE A 2 10.58 -14.85 15.74
N THR A 3 11.49 -14.07 15.17
CA THR A 3 11.40 -12.62 15.12
C THR A 3 10.14 -12.27 14.30
N ARG A 4 9.05 -11.93 14.97
CA ARG A 4 7.85 -11.41 14.30
C ARG A 4 8.15 -9.98 13.85
N SER A 5 8.12 -9.74 12.55
CA SER A 5 8.21 -8.39 12.03
C SER A 5 6.95 -7.60 12.38
N ARG A 6 7.12 -6.30 12.68
CA ARG A 6 6.03 -5.44 13.11
C ARG A 6 5.99 -4.17 12.28
N MET A 7 4.80 -3.82 11.81
CA MET A 7 4.56 -2.58 11.07
C MET A 7 4.07 -1.51 12.03
N THR A 8 4.61 -0.29 11.96
CA THR A 8 4.18 0.81 12.86
C THR A 8 3.49 1.91 12.08
N MET A 9 2.28 2.27 12.49
CA MET A 9 1.55 3.43 11.97
C MET A 9 1.90 4.63 12.84
N LYS A 10 2.65 5.59 12.32
CA LYS A 10 3.11 6.76 13.10
C LYS A 10 2.04 7.84 13.25
N ILE A 11 1.18 8.01 12.23
CA ILE A 11 0.15 9.05 12.17
C ILE A 11 -1.09 8.42 11.49
N PRO A 12 -2.32 8.73 11.94
CA PRO A 12 -2.68 9.51 13.13
C PRO A 12 -2.43 8.74 14.44
N GLN A 13 -2.29 9.47 15.56
CA GLN A 13 -2.04 8.88 16.90
C GLN A 13 -3.08 7.84 17.32
N LYS A 14 -4.32 7.97 16.83
CA LYS A 14 -5.40 6.99 17.08
C LYS A 14 -5.10 5.59 16.52
N LEU A 15 -4.30 5.51 15.47
CA LEU A 15 -3.86 4.24 14.85
C LEU A 15 -2.46 3.82 15.31
N PHE A 16 -1.81 4.61 16.17
CA PHE A 16 -0.53 4.22 16.73
C PHE A 16 -0.73 3.10 17.77
N ARG A 17 0.08 2.05 17.64
CA ARG A 17 0.21 0.98 18.63
C ARG A 17 1.68 0.90 19.02
N GLN A 18 1.98 0.97 20.32
CA GLN A 18 3.36 0.87 20.82
C GLN A 18 4.04 -0.42 20.35
N ASP A 19 3.26 -1.50 20.32
CA ASP A 19 3.66 -2.81 19.84
C ASP A 19 3.60 -2.96 18.32
N GLY A 20 3.10 -1.99 17.56
CA GLY A 20 2.87 -2.13 16.12
C GLY A 20 1.78 -3.15 15.76
N TYR A 21 1.59 -3.33 14.47
CA TYR A 21 0.67 -4.30 13.88
C TYR A 21 1.44 -5.55 13.48
N GLU A 22 0.86 -6.70 13.82
CA GLU A 22 1.33 -7.98 13.31
C GLU A 22 1.10 -8.03 11.81
N HIS A 23 2.14 -8.37 11.07
CA HIS A 23 2.06 -8.55 9.62
C HIS A 23 2.94 -9.72 9.20
N ARG A 24 2.76 -10.17 7.97
CA ARG A 24 3.65 -11.16 7.34
C ARG A 24 4.42 -10.44 6.24
N GLU A 25 5.73 -10.38 6.40
CA GLU A 25 6.62 -9.85 5.36
C GLU A 25 6.55 -10.72 4.11
N ALA A 26 6.62 -10.07 2.96
CA ALA A 26 6.82 -10.76 1.69
C ALA A 26 8.29 -11.18 1.59
N LEU A 27 8.54 -12.39 1.06
CA LEU A 27 9.89 -12.88 0.78
C LEU A 27 10.45 -12.37 -0.55
N PHE A 28 9.99 -11.20 -1.01
CA PHE A 28 10.38 -10.58 -2.28
C PHE A 28 10.25 -9.06 -2.22
N GLY A 29 10.93 -8.35 -3.12
CA GLY A 29 10.78 -6.91 -3.30
C GLY A 29 11.55 -6.03 -2.30
N PHE A 30 12.38 -6.61 -1.44
CA PHE A 30 13.28 -5.87 -0.55
C PHE A 30 14.75 -6.06 -0.95
N PRO A 31 15.60 -5.05 -0.77
CA PRO A 31 17.03 -5.16 -1.07
C PRO A 31 17.75 -6.10 -0.09
N PRO A 32 18.82 -6.81 -0.53
CA PRO A 32 19.52 -7.81 0.30
C PRO A 32 20.26 -7.19 1.50
N TYR A 33 20.52 -5.89 1.48
CA TYR A 33 21.12 -5.15 2.59
C TYR A 33 20.12 -4.69 3.66
N GLY A 34 18.83 -5.01 3.49
CA GLY A 34 17.76 -4.59 4.38
C GLY A 34 17.42 -3.11 4.25
N GLY A 35 16.51 -2.64 5.10
CA GLY A 35 16.08 -1.24 5.12
C GLY A 35 14.76 -1.05 5.86
N SER A 36 14.34 0.20 5.97
CA SER A 36 13.01 0.57 6.45
C SER A 36 12.42 1.61 5.52
N ILE A 37 11.10 1.55 5.31
CA ILE A 37 10.37 2.52 4.50
C ILE A 37 9.28 3.15 5.36
N ALA A 38 9.08 4.46 5.23
CA ALA A 38 7.99 5.18 5.86
C ALA A 38 7.37 6.09 4.80
N GLN A 39 6.13 5.81 4.42
CA GLN A 39 5.39 6.56 3.40
C GLN A 39 3.91 6.65 3.79
N MET A 40 3.18 7.54 3.12
CA MET A 40 1.73 7.65 3.27
C MET A 40 1.04 6.43 2.69
N VAL A 41 0.02 5.94 3.40
CA VAL A 41 -0.79 4.80 2.97
C VAL A 41 -2.05 5.30 2.28
N TYR A 42 -2.27 4.84 1.05
CA TYR A 42 -3.52 5.05 0.31
C TYR A 42 -4.24 3.72 0.16
N TYR A 43 -5.53 3.70 0.45
CA TYR A 43 -6.38 2.54 0.22
C TYR A 43 -6.96 2.63 -1.19
N ALA A 44 -6.82 1.58 -2.00
CA ALA A 44 -7.26 1.59 -3.39
C ALA A 44 -8.76 1.28 -3.59
N ASP A 45 -9.45 0.77 -2.56
CA ASP A 45 -10.85 0.28 -2.65
C ASP A 45 -11.02 -0.73 -3.80
N SER A 46 -10.01 -1.60 -3.98
CA SER A 46 -9.92 -2.54 -5.08
C SER A 46 -8.95 -3.67 -4.76
N ASP A 47 -9.18 -4.83 -5.39
CA ASP A 47 -8.30 -5.99 -5.38
C ASP A 47 -7.13 -5.88 -6.37
N LEU A 48 -7.10 -4.85 -7.23
CA LEU A 48 -6.05 -4.60 -8.24
C LEU A 48 -5.78 -5.79 -9.18
N CYS A 49 -6.79 -6.62 -9.45
CA CYS A 49 -6.62 -7.80 -10.29
C CYS A 49 -6.73 -7.55 -11.79
N GLY A 50 -7.35 -6.43 -12.20
CA GLY A 50 -7.46 -6.03 -13.60
C GLY A 50 -6.18 -5.42 -14.17
N ASP A 51 -6.06 -5.42 -15.50
CA ASP A 51 -4.96 -4.79 -16.24
C ASP A 51 -5.04 -3.26 -16.25
N THR A 52 -6.26 -2.72 -16.14
CA THR A 52 -6.53 -1.28 -16.05
C THR A 52 -6.69 -0.86 -14.60
N ILE A 53 -5.65 -0.21 -14.05
CA ILE A 53 -5.65 0.26 -12.66
C ILE A 53 -6.16 1.70 -12.63
N ASP A 54 -7.24 1.92 -11.90
CA ASP A 54 -7.72 3.27 -11.62
C ASP A 54 -6.94 3.86 -10.44
N THR A 55 -5.96 4.72 -10.75
CA THR A 55 -5.10 5.36 -9.75
C THR A 55 -5.76 6.51 -8.99
N ARG A 56 -7.02 6.83 -9.32
CA ARG A 56 -7.75 7.97 -8.76
C ARG A 56 -8.76 7.54 -7.69
N LYS A 57 -8.99 6.24 -7.53
CA LYS A 57 -9.95 5.70 -6.55
C LYS A 57 -9.39 5.64 -5.12
N GLY A 58 -10.31 5.33 -4.22
CA GLY A 58 -10.04 5.01 -2.83
C GLY A 58 -9.74 6.21 -1.93
N TYR A 59 -9.02 5.97 -0.85
CA TYR A 59 -8.87 6.90 0.28
C TYR A 59 -7.38 7.16 0.62
N PRO A 60 -7.03 8.27 1.29
CA PRO A 60 -7.89 9.42 1.59
C PRO A 60 -8.38 10.16 0.34
N ILE A 61 -9.44 10.94 0.51
CA ILE A 61 -9.97 11.84 -0.54
C ILE A 61 -8.87 12.84 -0.89
N ARG A 62 -8.60 12.98 -2.18
CA ARG A 62 -7.59 13.89 -2.75
C ARG A 62 -8.28 15.05 -3.48
N PRO A 63 -7.56 16.15 -3.76
CA PRO A 63 -8.08 17.25 -4.56
C PRO A 63 -8.66 16.75 -5.89
N LEU A 64 -9.67 17.46 -6.39
CA LEU A 64 -10.22 17.22 -7.70
C LEU A 64 -9.39 18.01 -8.71
N ASP A 65 -9.00 17.35 -9.78
CA ASP A 65 -8.38 17.94 -10.96
C ASP A 65 -9.43 18.72 -11.78
N ASP A 66 -9.02 19.45 -12.81
CA ASP A 66 -9.89 20.25 -13.70
C ASP A 66 -11.02 19.43 -14.33
N THR A 67 -10.80 18.12 -14.43
CA THR A 67 -11.76 17.13 -14.92
C THR A 67 -12.81 16.69 -13.87
N LYS A 68 -12.86 17.34 -12.70
CA LYS A 68 -13.71 16.98 -11.54
C LYS A 68 -13.53 15.54 -11.05
N LYS A 69 -12.36 14.95 -11.32
CA LYS A 69 -11.98 13.62 -10.84
C LYS A 69 -10.88 13.77 -9.80
N MET A 70 -10.81 12.85 -8.84
CA MET A 70 -9.72 12.86 -7.86
C MET A 70 -8.37 12.77 -8.56
N GLU A 71 -7.39 13.47 -8.01
CA GLU A 71 -6.01 13.33 -8.42
C GLU A 71 -5.50 11.89 -8.21
N PRO A 72 -4.57 11.42 -9.05
CA PRO A 72 -3.93 10.13 -8.86
C PRO A 72 -3.13 10.09 -7.55
N TRP A 73 -2.80 8.89 -7.07
CA TRP A 73 -1.96 8.73 -5.88
C TRP A 73 -0.59 9.44 -6.06
N PRO A 74 -0.20 10.37 -5.18
CA PRO A 74 1.07 11.08 -5.29
C PRO A 74 2.23 10.17 -4.88
N THR A 75 3.25 10.07 -5.72
CA THR A 75 4.45 9.28 -5.46
C THR A 75 5.43 10.02 -4.55
N PRO A 76 6.18 9.31 -3.67
CA PRO A 76 6.09 7.88 -3.34
C PRO A 76 4.98 7.55 -2.32
N PHE A 77 4.34 6.38 -2.46
CA PHE A 77 3.27 5.95 -1.56
C PHE A 77 3.27 4.44 -1.29
N ILE A 78 2.63 4.03 -0.19
CA ILE A 78 2.27 2.63 0.08
C ILE A 78 0.80 2.44 -0.27
N LEU A 79 0.48 1.39 -1.01
CA LEU A 79 -0.88 1.07 -1.42
C LEU A 79 -1.47 -0.04 -0.55
N MET A 80 -2.64 0.19 0.02
CA MET A 80 -3.42 -0.79 0.75
C MET A 80 -4.52 -1.36 -0.15
N LEU A 81 -4.59 -2.69 -0.21
CA LEU A 81 -5.43 -3.47 -1.13
C LEU A 81 -6.22 -4.53 -0.39
N ASP A 82 -7.36 -4.91 -0.97
CA ASP A 82 -8.17 -6.01 -0.44
C ASP A 82 -7.66 -7.37 -0.92
N ARG A 83 -7.77 -8.37 -0.04
CA ARG A 83 -7.53 -9.77 -0.37
C ARG A 83 -8.65 -10.33 -1.27
N GLY A 84 -8.25 -11.15 -2.25
CA GLY A 84 -9.17 -11.84 -3.16
C GLY A 84 -8.85 -11.58 -4.63
N GLY A 85 -9.60 -12.21 -5.53
CA GLY A 85 -9.54 -12.00 -6.99
C GLY A 85 -8.33 -12.59 -7.72
N CYS A 86 -7.12 -12.48 -7.17
CA CYS A 86 -5.87 -12.87 -7.84
C CYS A 86 -4.71 -13.07 -6.86
N THR A 87 -3.54 -13.46 -7.39
CA THR A 87 -2.34 -13.75 -6.58
C THR A 87 -1.68 -12.49 -6.00
N PHE A 88 -1.00 -12.61 -4.86
CA PHE A 88 -0.26 -11.49 -4.26
C PHE A 88 0.80 -10.90 -5.19
N VAL A 89 1.48 -11.75 -5.97
CA VAL A 89 2.50 -11.30 -6.93
C VAL A 89 1.87 -10.42 -8.02
N GLN A 90 0.70 -10.80 -8.52
CA GLN A 90 -0.02 -10.01 -9.52
C GLN A 90 -0.43 -8.65 -8.95
N LYS A 91 -0.99 -8.62 -7.74
CA LYS A 91 -1.34 -7.37 -7.04
C LYS A 91 -0.13 -6.45 -6.88
N VAL A 92 0.99 -6.99 -6.41
CA VAL A 92 2.22 -6.20 -6.20
C VAL A 92 2.79 -5.69 -7.51
N ARG A 93 2.80 -6.50 -8.58
CA ARG A 93 3.23 -6.04 -9.92
C ARG A 93 2.35 -4.91 -10.44
N ASN A 94 1.05 -5.04 -10.27
CA ASN A 94 0.09 -4.03 -10.68
C ASN A 94 0.25 -2.73 -9.87
N ALA A 95 0.37 -2.82 -8.55
CA ALA A 95 0.65 -1.67 -7.70
C ALA A 95 1.99 -1.00 -8.05
N GLN A 96 3.04 -1.78 -8.33
CA GLN A 96 4.34 -1.26 -8.75
C GLN A 96 4.24 -0.49 -10.08
N LYS A 97 3.46 -1.00 -11.06
CA LYS A 97 3.21 -0.27 -12.32
C LYS A 97 2.51 1.08 -12.09
N SER A 98 1.71 1.20 -11.03
CA SER A 98 1.09 2.47 -10.63
C SER A 98 1.99 3.41 -9.82
N GLY A 99 3.26 3.03 -9.58
CA GLY A 99 4.23 3.85 -8.86
C GLY A 99 4.23 3.66 -7.33
N ALA A 100 3.57 2.62 -6.82
CA ALA A 100 3.60 2.31 -5.39
C ALA A 100 5.01 1.85 -4.96
N ALA A 101 5.50 2.39 -3.84
CA ALA A 101 6.75 2.00 -3.21
C ALA A 101 6.61 0.73 -2.34
N GLY A 102 5.39 0.38 -1.95
CA GLY A 102 5.10 -0.82 -1.17
C GLY A 102 3.60 -1.14 -1.18
N VAL A 103 3.25 -2.36 -0.78
CA VAL A 103 1.86 -2.84 -0.76
C VAL A 103 1.52 -3.49 0.57
N ILE A 104 0.34 -3.17 1.10
CA ILE A 104 -0.28 -3.82 2.24
C ILE A 104 -1.53 -4.52 1.72
N VAL A 105 -1.68 -5.82 1.99
CA VAL A 105 -2.90 -6.56 1.64
C VAL A 105 -3.63 -6.91 2.93
N ALA A 106 -4.90 -6.53 3.02
CA ALA A 106 -5.78 -6.78 4.16
C ALA A 106 -6.87 -7.79 3.81
#